data_AF-A0A813I9Y4-F1
#
_entry.id   AF-A0A813I9Y4-F1
#
_cell.length_a   1.000
_cell.length_b   1.000
_cell.length_c   1.000
_cell.angle_alpha   90.00
_cell.angle_beta   90.00
_cell.angle_gamma   90.00
#
_symmetry.space_group_name_H-M   'P 1'
#
loop_
_entity.id
_entity.type
_entity.pdbx_description
1 polymer ?
#
loop_
_entity_poly.entity_id
_entity_poly.type
_entity_poly.pdbx_seq_one_letter_code
_entity_poly.pdbx_strand_id
1 'polypeptide(L)'
;GCWGELLLRSAWFDCLIGVVIVFNAAGIGIELTLQLEGKSTMPTQILENFCIVAYIAELGCRVFAIGFVCFRDHWVQFDTFLISMGVLVNWILDPILGPAASSAFGPLMILRTARLLRLAKMMRLFKRFREFWILVRGIMTCATMMVYVFLVLFLCIYVFSCLAIELITMNTLNEEDEEFREQVQKYFRSLPNTMMTLVRFACLDNTSEVYGILVEKDNWLSVYFVFLILVISLVFFHLTGAVIFSTTMDTNAEEEDVAKGLEMDNRMDADGSGFLSRLGFAE
;
A
#
# COMPACT_ATOMS: atom_id res chain seq x y z
N GLY A 1 -4.50 32.83 18.87
CA GLY A 1 -5.52 33.49 19.73
C GLY A 1 -6.29 32.43 20.49
N CYS A 2 -6.40 32.55 21.81
CA CYS A 2 -6.81 31.45 22.72
C CYS A 2 -8.15 30.76 22.37
N TRP A 3 -9.10 31.49 21.76
CA TRP A 3 -10.40 30.95 21.31
C TRP A 3 -10.31 30.05 20.06
N GLY A 4 -9.38 30.34 19.15
CA GLY A 4 -9.19 29.54 17.93
C GLY A 4 -8.59 28.17 18.23
N GLU A 5 -7.66 28.10 19.19
CA GLU A 5 -7.05 26.84 19.62
C GLU A 5 -8.03 25.92 20.36
N LEU A 6 -8.98 26.50 21.12
CA LEU A 6 -10.01 25.74 21.84
C LEU A 6 -11.05 25.14 20.88
N LEU A 7 -11.42 25.89 19.82
CA LEU A 7 -12.40 25.43 18.82
C LEU A 7 -11.84 24.31 17.93
N LEU A 8 -10.58 24.42 17.51
CA LEU A 8 -9.86 23.41 16.70
C LEU A 8 -9.50 22.14 17.47
N ARG A 9 -9.42 22.20 18.81
CA ARG A 9 -9.25 21.02 19.67
C ARG A 9 -10.57 20.30 20.00
N SER A 10 -11.70 20.83 19.56
CA SER A 10 -12.99 20.22 19.87
C SER A 10 -13.16 18.91 19.06
N ALA A 11 -13.38 17.81 19.77
CA ALA A 11 -13.64 16.50 19.15
C ALA A 11 -14.85 16.52 18.20
N TRP A 12 -15.74 17.51 18.36
CA TRP A 12 -16.87 17.75 17.48
C TRP A 12 -16.44 18.26 16.10
N PHE A 13 -15.48 19.20 16.02
CA PHE A 13 -14.96 19.69 14.76
C PHE A 13 -14.25 18.57 13.96
N ASP A 14 -13.43 17.77 14.64
CA ASP A 14 -12.78 16.61 14.01
C ASP A 14 -13.79 15.56 13.54
N CYS A 15 -14.87 15.33 14.29
CA CYS A 15 -15.96 14.44 13.89
C CYS A 15 -16.67 14.95 12.63
N LEU A 16 -16.99 16.25 12.59
CA LEU A 16 -17.64 16.88 11.44
C LEU A 16 -16.79 16.75 10.17
N ILE A 17 -15.49 17.04 10.27
CA ILE A 17 -14.57 16.88 9.13
C ILE A 17 -14.46 15.40 8.73
N GLY A 18 -14.43 14.48 9.70
CA GLY A 18 -14.47 13.04 9.43
C GLY A 18 -15.70 12.62 8.61
N VAL A 19 -16.89 13.11 8.97
CA VAL A 19 -18.13 12.86 8.23
C VAL A 19 -18.05 13.41 6.80
N VAL A 20 -17.53 14.63 6.62
CA VAL A 20 -17.33 15.23 5.28
C VAL A 20 -16.40 14.37 4.42
N ILE A 21 -15.31 13.83 5.00
CA ILE A 21 -14.37 12.95 4.28
C ILE A 21 -15.06 11.66 3.81
N VAL A 22 -15.81 11.01 4.70
CA VAL A 22 -16.53 9.76 4.37
C VAL A 22 -17.57 10.03 3.29
N PHE A 23 -18.32 11.12 3.40
CA PHE A 23 -19.35 11.49 2.43
C PHE A 23 -18.76 11.86 1.07
N ASN A 24 -17.65 12.59 1.03
CA ASN A 24 -16.91 12.88 -0.20
C ASN A 24 -16.49 11.59 -0.92
N ALA A 25 -15.94 10.64 -0.17
CA ALA A 25 -15.47 9.40 -0.75
C ALA A 25 -16.58 8.50 -1.29
N ALA A 26 -17.71 8.43 -0.59
CA ALA A 26 -18.90 7.77 -1.11
C ALA A 26 -19.34 8.44 -2.43
N GLY A 27 -19.31 9.78 -2.48
CA GLY A 27 -19.57 10.54 -3.70
C GLY A 27 -18.65 10.17 -4.86
N ILE A 28 -17.36 9.98 -4.62
CA ILE A 28 -16.39 9.54 -5.63
C ILE A 28 -16.72 8.12 -6.15
N GLY A 29 -17.08 7.18 -5.26
CA GLY A 29 -17.46 5.83 -5.65
C GLY A 29 -18.74 5.80 -6.50
N ILE A 30 -19.74 6.60 -6.12
CA ILE A 30 -20.97 6.77 -6.89
C ILE A 30 -20.66 7.40 -8.25
N GLU A 31 -19.82 8.43 -8.31
CA GLU A 31 -19.43 9.06 -9.57
C GLU A 31 -18.76 8.07 -10.52
N LEU A 32 -17.84 7.24 -10.02
CA LEU A 32 -17.20 6.21 -10.84
C LEU A 32 -18.23 5.23 -11.42
N THR A 33 -19.24 4.86 -10.64
CA THR A 33 -20.32 3.98 -11.09
C THR A 33 -21.21 4.66 -12.14
N LEU A 34 -21.58 5.93 -11.91
CA LEU A 34 -22.39 6.70 -12.87
C LEU A 34 -21.66 6.96 -14.19
N GLN A 35 -20.33 7.17 -14.14
CA GLN A 35 -19.50 7.30 -15.34
C GLN A 35 -19.47 6.00 -16.16
N LEU A 36 -19.37 4.84 -15.51
CA LEU A 36 -19.43 3.54 -16.18
C LEU A 36 -20.81 3.29 -16.81
N GLU A 37 -21.88 3.72 -16.14
CA GLU A 37 -23.26 3.61 -16.65
C GLU A 37 -23.64 4.69 -17.67
N GLY A 38 -22.76 5.65 -17.96
CA GLY A 38 -23.04 6.77 -18.86
C GLY A 38 -24.10 7.76 -18.37
N LYS A 39 -24.38 7.79 -17.07
CA LYS A 39 -25.36 8.68 -16.43
C LYS A 39 -24.75 10.03 -16.08
N SER A 40 -25.60 11.02 -15.80
CA SER A 40 -25.16 12.37 -15.44
C SER A 40 -24.45 12.39 -14.07
N THR A 41 -23.26 12.98 -14.05
CA THR A 41 -22.41 13.13 -12.85
C THR A 41 -22.58 14.48 -12.15
N MET A 42 -23.58 15.26 -12.56
CA MET A 42 -23.88 16.59 -12.00
C MET A 42 -24.02 16.60 -10.45
N PRO A 43 -24.78 15.70 -9.80
CA PRO A 43 -24.95 15.77 -8.35
C PRO A 43 -23.64 15.47 -7.59
N THR A 44 -22.80 14.57 -8.10
CA THR A 44 -21.52 14.22 -7.48
C THR A 44 -20.49 15.31 -7.66
N GLN A 45 -20.49 16.02 -8.80
CA GLN A 45 -19.63 17.17 -9.05
C GLN A 45 -19.94 18.36 -8.11
N ILE A 46 -21.22 18.61 -7.83
CA ILE A 46 -21.64 19.65 -6.87
C ILE A 46 -21.14 19.29 -5.47
N LEU A 47 -21.34 18.03 -5.06
CA LEU A 47 -20.85 17.54 -3.78
C LEU A 47 -19.32 17.66 -3.65
N GLU A 48 -18.60 17.33 -4.71
CA GLU A 48 -17.15 17.45 -4.75
C GLU A 48 -16.67 18.89 -4.55
N ASN A 49 -17.27 19.84 -5.27
CA ASN A 49 -16.98 21.26 -5.11
C ASN A 49 -17.29 21.76 -3.69
N PHE A 50 -18.43 21.34 -3.12
CA PHE A 50 -18.78 21.67 -1.74
C PHE A 50 -17.71 21.17 -0.75
N CYS A 51 -17.22 19.95 -0.93
CA CYS A 51 -16.18 19.40 -0.07
C CYS A 51 -14.84 20.15 -0.21
N ILE A 52 -14.45 20.54 -1.43
CA ILE A 52 -13.22 21.33 -1.64
C ILE A 52 -13.31 22.66 -0.90
N VAL A 53 -14.45 23.35 -0.98
CA VAL A 53 -14.69 24.59 -0.24
C VAL A 53 -14.61 24.35 1.27
N ALA A 54 -15.22 23.28 1.78
CA ALA A 54 -15.15 22.92 3.19
C ALA A 54 -13.70 22.65 3.66
N TYR A 55 -12.87 22.01 2.82
CA TYR A 55 -11.46 21.77 3.14
C TYR A 55 -10.60 23.05 3.10
N ILE A 56 -10.86 23.94 2.15
CA ILE A 56 -10.21 25.26 2.11
C ILE A 56 -10.56 26.05 3.38
N ALA A 57 -11.84 26.01 3.79
CA ALA A 57 -12.28 26.65 5.02
C ALA A 57 -11.62 26.04 6.26
N GLU A 58 -11.52 24.71 6.35
CA GLU A 58 -10.82 24.01 7.44
C GLU A 58 -9.35 24.43 7.53
N LEU A 59 -8.63 24.40 6.41
CA LEU A 59 -7.23 24.82 6.34
C LEU A 59 -7.09 26.31 6.72
N GLY A 60 -7.99 27.16 6.23
CA GLY A 60 -8.02 28.59 6.57
C GLY A 60 -8.24 28.85 8.06
N CYS A 61 -9.19 28.17 8.69
CA CYS A 61 -9.42 28.24 10.13
C CYS A 61 -8.19 27.78 10.92
N ARG A 62 -7.54 26.69 10.48
CA ARG A 62 -6.33 26.14 11.11
C ARG A 62 -5.16 27.13 11.04
N VAL A 63 -4.95 27.76 9.88
CA VAL A 63 -3.93 28.81 9.71
C VAL A 63 -4.28 30.07 10.53
N PHE A 64 -5.55 30.45 10.62
CA PHE A 64 -5.96 31.60 11.44
C PHE A 64 -5.70 31.39 12.95
N ALA A 65 -5.93 30.18 13.45
CA ALA A 65 -5.77 29.89 14.87
C ALA A 65 -4.30 29.72 15.30
N ILE A 66 -3.53 28.95 14.53
CA ILE A 66 -2.16 28.50 14.88
C ILE A 66 -1.09 29.31 14.12
N GLY A 67 -1.46 30.05 13.08
CA GLY A 67 -0.55 30.74 12.18
C GLY A 67 0.15 29.80 11.18
N PHE A 68 1.15 30.34 10.47
CA PHE A 68 1.94 29.59 9.49
C PHE A 68 2.78 28.45 10.10
N VAL A 69 2.93 28.40 11.43
CA VAL A 69 3.60 27.30 12.15
C VAL A 69 2.90 25.96 11.89
N CYS A 70 1.61 25.97 11.55
CA CYS A 70 0.86 24.77 11.22
C CYS A 70 1.42 23.97 10.03
N PHE A 71 2.11 24.63 9.09
CA PHE A 71 2.75 23.97 7.95
C PHE A 71 3.98 23.15 8.31
N ARG A 72 4.40 23.11 9.59
CA ARG A 72 5.46 22.20 10.04
C ARG A 72 4.94 20.77 10.25
N ASP A 73 3.63 20.56 10.39
CA ASP A 73 3.03 19.22 10.47
C ASP A 73 2.93 18.61 9.06
N HIS A 74 3.59 17.47 8.84
CA HIS A 74 3.53 16.70 7.59
C HIS A 74 2.10 16.42 7.12
N TRP A 75 1.16 16.23 8.05
CA TRP A 75 -0.25 16.00 7.70
C TRP A 75 -0.96 17.22 7.13
N VAL A 76 -0.55 18.41 7.58
CA VAL A 76 -1.09 19.68 7.10
C VAL A 76 -0.47 20.03 5.75
N GLN A 77 0.83 19.78 5.58
CA GLN A 77 1.49 19.90 4.26
C GLN A 77 0.84 18.98 3.22
N PHE A 78 0.61 17.72 3.58
CA PHE A 78 -0.03 16.74 2.70
C PHE A 78 -1.45 17.18 2.30
N ASP A 79 -2.25 17.64 3.25
CA ASP A 79 -3.61 18.11 2.92
C ASP A 79 -3.62 19.39 2.09
N THR A 80 -2.70 20.31 2.36
CA THR A 80 -2.53 21.53 1.55
C THR A 80 -2.20 21.16 0.11
N PHE A 81 -1.32 20.17 -0.09
CA PHE A 81 -1.00 19.63 -1.41
C PHE A 81 -2.22 18.98 -2.09
N LEU A 82 -3.01 18.19 -1.36
CA LEU A 82 -4.22 17.57 -1.93
C LEU A 82 -5.29 18.61 -2.30
N ILE A 83 -5.47 19.65 -1.48
CA ILE A 83 -6.40 20.75 -1.75
C ILE A 83 -5.94 21.53 -2.97
N SER A 84 -4.65 21.90 -3.05
CA SER A 84 -4.12 22.68 -4.17
C SER A 84 -4.22 21.91 -5.49
N MET A 85 -3.94 20.60 -5.48
CA MET A 85 -4.16 19.72 -6.62
C MET A 85 -5.63 19.67 -7.03
N GLY A 86 -6.55 19.53 -6.07
CA GLY A 86 -7.99 19.52 -6.35
C GLY A 86 -8.49 20.82 -6.99
N VAL A 87 -8.04 21.97 -6.48
CA VAL A 87 -8.36 23.29 -7.05
C VAL A 87 -7.78 23.44 -8.45
N LEU A 88 -6.51 23.05 -8.64
CA LEU A 88 -5.85 23.13 -9.95
C LEU A 88 -6.58 22.30 -11.00
N VAL A 89 -6.93 21.05 -10.68
CA VAL A 89 -7.62 20.16 -11.64
C VAL A 89 -9.04 20.65 -11.92
N ASN A 90 -9.86 20.83 -10.88
CA ASN A 90 -11.29 21.04 -11.06
C ASN A 90 -11.66 22.46 -11.48
N TRP A 91 -10.91 23.47 -11.01
CA TRP A 91 -11.30 24.88 -11.19
C TRP A 91 -10.46 25.60 -12.22
N ILE A 92 -9.25 25.13 -12.51
CA ILE A 92 -8.36 25.75 -13.49
C ILE A 92 -8.31 24.90 -14.76
N LEU A 93 -7.94 23.62 -14.65
CA LEU A 93 -7.70 22.79 -15.82
C LEU A 93 -8.99 22.38 -16.53
N ASP A 94 -10.01 21.90 -15.80
CA ASP A 94 -11.27 21.45 -16.41
C ASP A 94 -11.98 22.54 -17.24
N PRO A 95 -12.10 23.81 -16.78
CA PRO A 95 -12.70 24.88 -17.58
C PRO A 95 -11.85 25.33 -18.78
N ILE A 96 -10.52 25.29 -18.66
CA ILE A 96 -9.60 25.75 -19.71
C ILE A 96 -9.51 24.73 -20.85
N LEU A 97 -9.44 23.45 -20.52
CA LEU A 97 -9.22 22.37 -21.49
C LEU A 97 -10.52 21.86 -22.11
N GLY A 98 -11.65 22.06 -21.43
CA GLY A 98 -12.96 21.56 -21.83
C GLY A 98 -13.02 20.02 -21.93
N PRO A 99 -14.19 19.46 -22.24
CA PRO A 99 -14.37 18.00 -22.33
C PRO A 99 -13.52 17.34 -23.43
N ALA A 100 -13.19 18.11 -24.48
CA ALA A 100 -12.64 17.62 -25.74
C ALA A 100 -11.11 17.50 -25.79
N ALA A 101 -10.34 18.21 -24.95
CA ALA A 101 -8.87 18.08 -24.93
C ALA A 101 -8.39 16.81 -24.20
N SER A 102 -9.30 16.03 -23.64
CA SER A 102 -9.01 14.95 -22.72
C SER A 102 -8.53 13.63 -23.34
N SER A 103 -8.58 13.52 -24.66
CA SER A 103 -8.09 12.36 -25.41
C SER A 103 -6.65 12.52 -25.93
N ALA A 104 -6.10 13.75 -25.98
CA ALA A 104 -4.83 14.04 -26.64
C ALA A 104 -3.61 14.06 -25.71
N PHE A 105 -3.79 14.13 -24.38
CA PHE A 105 -2.70 14.31 -23.44
C PHE A 105 -2.66 13.19 -22.39
N GLY A 106 -1.67 12.28 -22.50
CA GLY A 106 -1.33 11.32 -21.44
C GLY A 106 -1.19 11.91 -20.03
N PRO A 107 -0.66 13.15 -19.86
CA PRO A 107 -0.66 13.84 -18.57
C PRO A 107 -2.05 14.11 -17.98
N LEU A 108 -3.10 14.24 -18.80
CA LEU A 108 -4.47 14.45 -18.31
C LEU A 108 -5.07 13.18 -17.72
N MET A 109 -4.67 11.99 -18.18
CA MET A 109 -5.06 10.75 -17.51
C MET A 109 -4.46 10.67 -16.09
N ILE A 110 -3.19 11.04 -15.94
CA ILE A 110 -2.52 11.07 -14.63
C ILE A 110 -3.21 12.09 -13.71
N LEU A 111 -3.58 13.27 -14.21
CA LEU A 111 -4.30 14.29 -13.44
C LEU A 111 -5.73 13.87 -13.09
N ARG A 112 -6.40 13.10 -13.97
CA ARG A 112 -7.69 12.44 -13.69
C ARG A 112 -7.58 11.33 -12.64
N THR A 113 -6.47 10.62 -12.56
CA THR A 113 -6.23 9.69 -11.46
C THR A 113 -5.78 10.44 -10.20
N ALA A 114 -5.11 11.58 -10.34
CA ALA A 114 -4.67 12.40 -9.22
C ALA A 114 -5.84 12.98 -8.40
N ARG A 115 -7.01 13.21 -9.01
CA ARG A 115 -8.21 13.54 -8.23
C ARG A 115 -8.63 12.41 -7.28
N LEU A 116 -8.28 11.14 -7.54
CA LEU A 116 -8.48 10.05 -6.57
C LEU A 116 -7.53 10.15 -5.37
N LEU A 117 -6.40 10.87 -5.47
CA LEU A 117 -5.51 11.11 -4.33
C LEU A 117 -6.21 11.86 -3.20
N ARG A 118 -7.31 12.58 -3.46
CA ARG A 118 -8.11 13.17 -2.38
C ARG A 118 -8.74 12.12 -1.47
N LEU A 119 -8.91 10.86 -1.91
CA LEU A 119 -9.29 9.74 -1.04
C LEU A 119 -8.22 9.47 0.03
N ALA A 120 -6.97 9.85 -0.21
CA ALA A 120 -5.93 9.80 0.81
C ALA A 120 -6.22 10.72 2.01
N LYS A 121 -7.19 11.66 1.92
CA LYS A 121 -7.70 12.36 3.10
C LYS A 121 -8.34 11.42 4.12
N MET A 122 -8.85 10.25 3.70
CA MET A 122 -9.29 9.19 4.63
C MET A 122 -8.19 8.75 5.59
N MET A 123 -6.91 8.89 5.22
CA MET A 123 -5.78 8.61 6.10
C MET A 123 -5.81 9.43 7.39
N ARG A 124 -6.51 10.57 7.39
CA ARG A 124 -6.76 11.36 8.61
C ARG A 124 -7.62 10.63 9.62
N LEU A 125 -8.61 9.84 9.18
CA LEU A 125 -9.39 8.99 10.08
C LEU A 125 -8.45 7.97 10.74
N PHE A 126 -7.57 7.36 9.95
CA PHE A 126 -6.55 6.42 10.45
C PHE A 126 -5.53 7.06 11.41
N LYS A 127 -5.21 8.36 11.28
CA LYS A 127 -4.36 9.11 12.25
C LYS A 127 -4.86 8.98 13.69
N ARG A 128 -6.18 8.93 13.90
CA ARG A 128 -6.80 8.90 15.23
C ARG A 128 -6.76 7.51 15.87
N PHE A 129 -6.67 6.45 15.06
CA PHE A 129 -6.62 5.09 15.57
C PHE A 129 -5.19 4.75 15.99
N ARG A 130 -4.85 4.95 17.27
CA ARG A 130 -3.54 4.58 17.83
C ARG A 130 -3.19 3.12 17.51
N GLU A 131 -4.14 2.21 17.66
CA GLU A 131 -3.96 0.78 17.38
C GLU A 131 -3.56 0.51 15.92
N PHE A 132 -4.13 1.25 14.97
CA PHE A 132 -3.74 1.15 13.56
C PHE A 132 -2.27 1.53 13.36
N TRP A 133 -1.78 2.58 14.03
CA TRP A 133 -0.38 2.99 13.91
C TRP A 133 0.59 2.04 14.60
N ILE A 134 0.17 1.37 15.67
CA ILE A 134 0.96 0.30 16.29
C ILE A 134 1.13 -0.83 15.27
N LEU A 135 0.04 -1.25 14.61
CA LEU A 135 0.09 -2.28 13.57
C LEU A 135 0.97 -1.86 12.37
N VAL A 136 0.77 -0.64 11.86
CA VAL A 136 1.57 -0.12 10.73
C VAL A 136 3.05 -0.06 11.09
N ARG A 137 3.39 0.39 12.30
CA ARG A 137 4.79 0.38 12.77
C ARG A 137 5.36 -1.04 12.81
N GLY A 138 4.60 -2.01 13.30
CA GLY A 138 4.99 -3.42 13.27
C GLY A 138 5.27 -3.93 11.85
N ILE A 139 4.40 -3.61 10.89
CA ILE A 139 4.63 -3.94 9.48
C ILE A 139 5.88 -3.26 8.94
N MET A 140 6.09 -1.97 9.25
CA MET A 140 7.26 -1.21 8.79
C MET A 140 8.57 -1.77 9.35
N THR A 141 8.58 -2.28 10.59
CA THR A 141 9.74 -2.96 11.16
C THR A 141 10.09 -4.22 10.37
N CYS A 142 9.08 -5.03 10.00
CA CYS A 142 9.29 -6.23 9.18
C CYS A 142 9.58 -5.90 7.70
N ALA A 143 9.18 -4.72 7.22
CA ALA A 143 9.23 -4.37 5.80
C ALA A 143 10.66 -4.37 5.25
N THR A 144 11.66 -3.93 6.03
CA THR A 144 13.06 -3.93 5.57
C THR A 144 13.56 -5.34 5.25
N MET A 145 13.23 -6.33 6.09
CA MET A 145 13.57 -7.74 5.83
C MET A 145 12.78 -8.28 4.62
N MET A 146 11.50 -7.91 4.52
CA MET A 146 10.67 -8.28 3.37
C MET A 146 11.23 -7.74 2.05
N VAL A 147 11.82 -6.54 2.02
CA VAL A 147 12.40 -5.98 0.79
C VAL A 147 13.54 -6.85 0.25
N TYR A 148 14.45 -7.34 1.09
CA TYR A 148 15.53 -8.23 0.66
C TYR A 148 15.00 -9.55 0.12
N VAL A 149 14.00 -10.09 0.80
CA VAL A 149 13.26 -11.28 0.41
C VAL A 149 12.59 -11.11 -0.95
N PHE A 150 11.86 -10.01 -1.16
CA PHE A 150 11.22 -9.69 -2.44
C PHE A 150 12.26 -9.52 -3.55
N LEU A 151 13.42 -8.93 -3.26
CA LEU A 151 14.52 -8.78 -4.22
C LEU A 151 15.04 -10.15 -4.69
N VAL A 152 15.27 -11.08 -3.76
CA VAL A 152 15.72 -12.44 -4.09
C VAL A 152 14.66 -13.18 -4.91
N LEU A 153 13.39 -13.12 -4.50
CA LEU A 153 12.29 -13.73 -5.24
C LEU A 153 12.17 -13.14 -6.66
N PHE A 154 12.28 -11.81 -6.79
CA PHE A 154 12.26 -11.12 -8.07
C PHE A 154 13.41 -11.57 -8.98
N LEU A 155 14.63 -11.67 -8.44
CA LEU A 155 15.80 -12.16 -9.18
C LEU A 155 15.62 -13.61 -9.63
N CYS A 156 15.10 -14.49 -8.75
CA CYS A 156 14.78 -15.87 -9.12
C CYS A 156 13.77 -15.90 -10.26
N ILE A 157 12.64 -15.18 -10.14
CA ILE A 157 11.62 -15.10 -11.19
C ILE A 157 12.22 -14.60 -12.50
N TYR A 158 13.09 -13.59 -12.46
CA TYR A 158 13.77 -13.06 -13.65
C TYR A 158 14.62 -14.13 -14.35
N VAL A 159 15.50 -14.83 -13.60
CA VAL A 159 16.36 -15.89 -14.16
C VAL A 159 15.52 -17.03 -14.75
N PHE A 160 14.50 -17.50 -14.01
CA PHE A 160 13.62 -18.55 -14.50
C PHE A 160 12.77 -18.10 -15.69
N SER A 161 12.42 -16.81 -15.79
CA SER A 161 11.71 -16.27 -16.94
C SER A 161 12.56 -16.31 -18.20
N CYS A 162 13.84 -15.94 -18.11
CA CYS A 162 14.77 -16.07 -19.23
C CYS A 162 14.92 -17.53 -19.69
N LEU A 163 15.03 -18.47 -18.73
CA LEU A 163 15.06 -19.91 -19.04
C LEU A 163 13.76 -20.39 -19.69
N ALA A 164 12.59 -19.95 -19.21
CA ALA A 164 11.30 -20.29 -19.82
C ALA A 164 11.23 -19.81 -21.26
N ILE A 165 11.62 -18.56 -21.54
CA ILE A 165 11.57 -18.02 -22.90
C ILE A 165 12.44 -18.86 -23.83
N GLU A 166 13.67 -19.18 -23.42
CA GLU A 166 14.57 -20.02 -24.21
C GLU A 166 13.99 -21.41 -24.46
N LEU A 167 13.55 -22.11 -23.39
CA LEU A 167 13.07 -23.49 -23.46
C LEU A 167 11.72 -23.66 -24.16
N ILE A 168 10.81 -22.68 -24.01
CA ILE A 168 9.44 -22.76 -24.49
C ILE A 168 9.32 -22.12 -25.88
N THR A 169 9.95 -20.97 -26.10
CA THR A 169 9.77 -20.20 -27.34
C THR A 169 10.63 -20.75 -28.48
N MET A 170 11.81 -21.31 -28.17
CA MET A 170 12.68 -21.94 -29.17
C MET A 170 12.39 -23.43 -29.35
N ASN A 171 11.30 -23.93 -28.77
CA ASN A 171 10.84 -25.29 -28.98
C ASN A 171 10.29 -25.45 -30.39
N THR A 172 10.63 -26.54 -31.09
CA THR A 172 10.15 -26.84 -32.45
C THR A 172 8.62 -26.94 -32.50
N LEU A 173 7.99 -27.37 -31.40
CA LEU A 173 6.53 -27.46 -31.27
C LEU A 173 5.83 -26.09 -31.36
N ASN A 174 6.55 -24.98 -31.12
CA ASN A 174 6.01 -23.63 -31.27
C ASN A 174 5.72 -23.26 -32.73
N GLU A 175 6.38 -23.93 -33.68
CA GLU A 175 6.11 -23.76 -35.12
C GLU A 175 5.10 -24.79 -35.65
N GLU A 176 5.07 -25.98 -35.05
CA GLU A 176 4.31 -27.15 -35.54
C GLU A 176 2.87 -27.25 -34.98
N ASP A 177 2.63 -26.83 -33.74
CA ASP A 177 1.34 -26.99 -33.06
C ASP A 177 0.68 -25.64 -32.72
N GLU A 178 -0.53 -25.42 -33.22
CA GLU A 178 -1.27 -24.16 -33.07
C GLU A 178 -1.69 -23.92 -31.62
N GLU A 179 -2.11 -24.97 -30.89
CA GLU A 179 -2.54 -24.85 -29.49
C GLU A 179 -1.37 -24.50 -28.56
N PHE A 180 -0.20 -25.08 -28.82
CA PHE A 180 1.02 -24.77 -28.08
C PHE A 180 1.43 -23.30 -28.33
N ARG A 181 1.44 -22.87 -29.59
CA ARG A 181 1.80 -21.49 -29.96
C ARG A 181 0.85 -20.46 -29.36
N GLU A 182 -0.45 -20.73 -29.31
CA GLU A 182 -1.42 -19.82 -28.68
C GLU A 182 -1.12 -19.63 -27.19
N GLN A 183 -0.80 -20.70 -26.47
CA GLN A 183 -0.40 -20.66 -25.07
C GLN A 183 0.89 -19.85 -24.86
N VAL A 184 1.90 -20.06 -25.71
CA VAL A 184 3.16 -19.30 -25.68
C VAL A 184 2.91 -17.80 -25.93
N GLN A 185 2.06 -17.45 -26.90
CA GLN A 185 1.71 -16.05 -27.18
C GLN A 185 0.86 -15.41 -26.08
N LYS A 186 0.04 -16.18 -25.37
CA LYS A 186 -0.78 -15.69 -24.24
C LYS A 186 0.09 -15.41 -23.01
N TYR A 187 0.98 -16.32 -22.65
CA TYR A 187 1.68 -16.30 -21.36
C TYR A 187 3.17 -15.94 -21.43
N PHE A 188 3.84 -16.21 -22.55
CA PHE A 188 5.30 -16.15 -22.71
C PHE A 188 5.75 -15.19 -23.85
N ARG A 189 4.87 -14.29 -24.30
CA ARG A 189 5.15 -13.36 -25.42
C ARG A 189 6.36 -12.44 -25.22
N SER A 190 6.62 -12.05 -23.98
CA SER A 190 7.68 -11.09 -23.64
C SER A 190 8.23 -11.40 -22.24
N LEU A 191 9.38 -10.85 -21.91
CA LEU A 191 9.97 -11.02 -20.59
C LEU A 191 9.05 -10.52 -19.45
N PRO A 192 8.45 -9.31 -19.50
CA PRO A 192 7.51 -8.87 -18.47
C PRO A 192 6.26 -9.75 -18.36
N ASN A 193 5.73 -10.24 -19.49
CA ASN A 193 4.57 -11.14 -19.48
C ASN A 193 4.93 -12.49 -18.85
N THR A 194 6.10 -13.02 -19.19
CA THR A 194 6.62 -14.27 -18.61
C THR A 194 6.86 -14.11 -17.11
N MET A 195 7.46 -13.01 -16.68
CA MET A 195 7.64 -12.71 -15.26
C MET A 195 6.29 -12.63 -14.54
N MET A 196 5.28 -11.98 -15.12
CA MET A 196 3.92 -11.95 -14.55
C MET A 196 3.33 -13.35 -14.46
N THR A 197 3.49 -14.18 -15.49
CA THR A 197 3.08 -15.59 -15.47
C THR A 197 3.77 -16.35 -14.34
N LEU A 198 5.09 -16.20 -14.16
CA LEU A 198 5.84 -16.84 -13.08
C LEU A 198 5.48 -16.31 -11.68
N VAL A 199 5.05 -15.06 -11.55
CA VAL A 199 4.45 -14.54 -10.31
C VAL A 199 3.15 -15.29 -9.99
N ARG A 200 2.33 -15.63 -11.01
CA ARG A 200 1.15 -16.49 -10.79
C ARG A 200 1.56 -17.88 -10.32
N PHE A 201 2.67 -18.43 -10.82
CA PHE A 201 3.26 -19.66 -10.27
C PHE A 201 3.67 -19.51 -8.80
N ALA A 202 4.27 -18.38 -8.42
CA ALA A 202 4.63 -18.12 -7.04
C ALA A 202 3.42 -18.01 -6.10
N CYS A 203 2.31 -17.47 -6.59
CA CYS A 203 1.05 -17.39 -5.86
C CYS A 203 0.20 -18.68 -5.97
N LEU A 204 0.67 -19.70 -6.70
CA LEU A 204 -0.10 -20.90 -7.06
C LEU A 204 -1.47 -20.58 -7.68
N ASP A 205 -1.57 -19.46 -8.41
CA ASP A 205 -2.80 -18.97 -9.02
C ASP A 205 -3.01 -19.59 -10.41
N ASN A 206 -3.99 -20.49 -10.51
CA ASN A 206 -4.45 -21.12 -11.75
C ASN A 206 -3.30 -21.56 -12.69
N THR A 207 -2.28 -22.20 -12.12
CA THR A 207 -1.04 -22.56 -12.83
C THR A 207 -1.24 -23.74 -13.78
N SER A 208 -2.19 -24.63 -13.47
CA SER A 208 -2.52 -25.81 -14.29
C SER A 208 -2.97 -25.46 -15.70
N GLU A 209 -3.67 -24.32 -15.87
CA GLU A 209 -4.05 -23.83 -17.21
C GLU A 209 -2.82 -23.50 -18.05
N VAL A 210 -1.73 -23.03 -17.42
CA VAL A 210 -0.52 -22.61 -18.11
C VAL A 210 0.36 -23.81 -18.44
N TYR A 211 0.75 -24.63 -17.46
CA TYR A 211 1.69 -25.73 -17.74
C TYR A 211 1.01 -26.98 -18.33
N GLY A 212 -0.30 -27.18 -18.13
CA GLY A 212 -0.98 -28.42 -18.51
C GLY A 212 -0.83 -28.76 -19.99
N ILE A 213 -1.20 -27.83 -20.86
CA ILE A 213 -1.10 -27.99 -22.32
C ILE A 213 0.37 -28.06 -22.78
N LEU A 214 1.25 -27.28 -22.15
CA LEU A 214 2.68 -27.26 -22.49
C LEU A 214 3.36 -28.60 -22.18
N VAL A 215 3.05 -29.21 -21.03
CA VAL A 215 3.63 -30.48 -20.59
C VAL A 215 3.04 -31.67 -21.34
N GLU A 216 1.75 -31.62 -21.70
CA GLU A 216 1.11 -32.68 -22.47
C GLU A 216 1.75 -32.84 -23.87
N LYS A 217 2.16 -31.73 -24.49
CA LYS A 217 2.83 -31.73 -25.79
C LYS A 217 4.34 -32.01 -25.68
N ASP A 218 5.01 -31.46 -24.66
CA ASP A 218 6.42 -31.73 -24.38
C ASP A 218 6.63 -32.14 -22.91
N ASN A 219 6.84 -33.43 -22.70
CA ASN A 219 7.06 -33.99 -21.37
C ASN A 219 8.34 -33.45 -20.69
N TRP A 220 9.35 -32.98 -21.44
CA TRP A 220 10.59 -32.47 -20.84
C TRP A 220 10.35 -31.15 -20.10
N LEU A 221 9.39 -30.34 -20.56
CA LEU A 221 8.98 -29.12 -19.87
C LEU A 221 8.44 -29.39 -18.45
N SER A 222 7.96 -30.61 -18.17
CA SER A 222 7.53 -31.00 -16.82
C SER A 222 8.65 -30.82 -15.80
N VAL A 223 9.89 -31.18 -16.16
CA VAL A 223 11.05 -31.05 -15.29
C VAL A 223 11.29 -29.58 -14.92
N TYR A 224 11.18 -28.68 -15.91
CA TYR A 224 11.30 -27.25 -15.68
C TYR A 224 10.21 -26.73 -14.73
N PHE A 225 8.94 -27.05 -14.97
CA PHE A 225 7.84 -26.55 -14.13
C PHE A 225 7.85 -27.12 -12.71
N VAL A 226 8.14 -28.42 -12.55
CA VAL A 226 8.27 -29.03 -11.22
C VAL A 226 9.44 -28.41 -10.45
N PHE A 227 10.59 -28.22 -11.12
CA PHE A 227 11.74 -27.58 -10.51
C PHE A 227 11.46 -26.12 -10.13
N LEU A 228 10.78 -25.37 -11.00
CA LEU A 228 10.33 -24.00 -10.73
C LEU A 228 9.44 -23.94 -9.48
N ILE A 229 8.40 -24.78 -9.42
CA ILE A 229 7.48 -24.83 -8.28
C ILE A 229 8.22 -25.18 -6.99
N LEU A 230 9.14 -26.15 -7.05
CA LEU A 230 9.96 -26.54 -5.90
C LEU A 230 10.82 -25.37 -5.43
N VAL A 231 11.54 -24.71 -6.33
CA VAL A 231 12.42 -23.58 -5.98
C VAL A 231 11.61 -22.42 -5.42
N ILE A 232 10.49 -22.05 -6.03
CA ILE A 232 9.66 -20.96 -5.51
C ILE A 232 9.07 -21.32 -4.14
N SER A 233 8.63 -22.57 -3.94
CA SER A 233 8.13 -23.04 -2.65
C SER A 233 9.22 -23.02 -1.57
N LEU A 234 10.45 -23.39 -1.92
CA LEU A 234 11.60 -23.28 -1.02
C LEU A 234 11.91 -21.83 -0.68
N VAL A 235 11.91 -20.92 -1.66
CA VAL A 235 12.10 -19.49 -1.41
C VAL A 235 11.03 -19.03 -0.42
N PHE A 236 9.75 -19.28 -0.71
CA PHE A 236 8.61 -18.91 0.14
C PHE A 236 8.76 -19.44 1.58
N PHE A 237 9.13 -20.71 1.74
CA PHE A 237 9.37 -21.32 3.04
C PHE A 237 10.50 -20.60 3.81
N HIS A 238 11.61 -20.26 3.14
CA HIS A 238 12.67 -19.47 3.75
C HIS A 238 12.21 -18.05 4.10
N LEU A 239 11.28 -17.44 3.34
CA LEU A 239 10.72 -16.13 3.67
C LEU A 239 9.95 -16.18 4.99
N THR A 240 9.05 -17.16 5.13
CA THR A 240 8.27 -17.35 6.35
C THR A 240 9.18 -17.69 7.53
N GLY A 241 10.17 -18.56 7.32
CA GLY A 241 11.16 -18.92 8.33
C GLY A 241 11.99 -17.74 8.82
N ALA A 242 12.47 -16.87 7.92
CA ALA A 242 13.23 -15.68 8.28
C ALA A 242 12.40 -14.68 9.11
N VAL A 243 11.14 -14.47 8.74
CA VAL A 243 10.23 -13.60 9.51
C VAL A 243 9.96 -14.20 10.90
N ILE A 244 9.61 -15.48 10.99
CA ILE A 244 9.40 -16.16 12.28
C ILE A 244 10.66 -16.09 13.16
N PHE A 245 11.83 -16.32 12.56
CA PHE A 245 13.10 -16.27 13.27
C PHE A 245 13.39 -14.86 13.79
N SER A 246 13.17 -13.81 12.99
CA SER A 246 13.33 -12.42 13.46
C SER A 246 12.42 -12.10 14.65
N THR A 247 11.14 -12.49 14.60
CA THR A 247 10.21 -12.29 15.73
C THR A 247 10.62 -13.08 16.97
N THR A 248 11.15 -14.29 16.79
CA THR A 248 11.63 -15.14 17.90
C THR A 248 12.90 -14.56 18.52
N MET A 249 13.80 -13.97 17.73
CA MET A 249 14.99 -13.31 18.26
C MET A 249 14.64 -12.04 19.03
N ASP A 250 13.72 -11.22 18.50
CA ASP A 250 13.30 -9.99 19.17
C ASP A 250 12.62 -10.28 20.52
N THR A 251 11.75 -11.31 20.57
CA THR A 251 11.11 -11.74 21.83
C THR A 251 12.10 -12.29 22.84
N ASN A 252 13.04 -13.13 22.42
CA ASN A 252 14.09 -13.64 23.32
C ASN A 252 15.00 -12.52 23.86
N ALA A 253 15.32 -11.51 23.04
CA ALA A 253 16.11 -10.37 23.46
C ALA A 253 15.38 -9.50 24.49
N GLU A 254 14.08 -9.26 24.29
CA GLU A 254 13.25 -8.55 25.26
C GLU A 254 13.15 -9.30 26.60
N GLU A 255 12.98 -10.63 26.57
CA GLU A 255 12.97 -11.46 27.79
C GLU A 255 14.31 -11.43 28.53
N GLU A 256 15.43 -11.44 27.82
CA GLU A 256 16.77 -11.38 28.41
C GLU A 256 17.04 -10.03 29.08
N ASP A 257 16.60 -8.92 28.47
CA ASP A 257 16.75 -7.58 29.04
C ASP A 257 15.87 -7.38 30.28
N VAL A 258 14.64 -7.91 30.29
CA VAL A 258 13.77 -7.89 31.47
C VAL A 258 14.37 -8.73 32.60
N ALA A 259 14.91 -9.91 32.30
CA ALA A 259 15.55 -10.77 33.29
C ALA A 259 16.77 -10.08 33.93
N LYS A 260 17.64 -9.44 33.14
CA LYS A 260 18.77 -8.66 33.66
C LYS A 260 18.31 -7.47 34.53
N GLY A 261 17.22 -6.81 34.16
CA GLY A 261 16.62 -5.74 34.97
C GLY A 261 16.19 -6.23 36.35
N LEU A 262 15.47 -7.36 36.40
CA LEU A 262 15.03 -7.98 37.65
C LEU A 262 16.20 -8.48 38.52
N GLU A 263 17.26 -9.02 37.91
CA GLU A 263 18.47 -9.40 38.64
C GLU A 263 19.20 -8.19 39.25
N MET A 264 19.24 -7.07 38.52
CA MET A 264 19.87 -5.85 39.02
C MET A 264 19.07 -5.23 40.17
N ASP A 265 17.75 -5.25 40.09
CA ASP A 265 16.82 -4.81 41.15
C ASP A 265 16.98 -5.66 42.42
N ASN A 266 16.97 -7.00 42.27
CA ASN A 266 17.20 -7.94 43.38
C ASN A 266 18.59 -7.78 44.03
N ARG A 267 19.62 -7.38 43.27
CA ARG A 267 20.95 -7.11 43.81
C ARG A 267 21.01 -5.80 44.59
N MET A 268 20.23 -4.80 44.18
CA MET A 268 20.12 -3.54 44.92
C MET A 268 19.32 -3.70 46.21
N ASP A 269 18.26 -4.51 46.21
CA ASP A 269 17.45 -4.83 47.40
C ASP A 269 18.06 -5.92 48.30
N ALA A 270 19.23 -6.48 47.93
CA ALA A 270 19.96 -7.46 48.73
C ALA A 270 20.47 -6.91 50.08
N ASP A 271 20.45 -5.59 50.26
CA ASP A 271 20.69 -4.92 51.54
C ASP A 271 19.47 -4.98 52.51
N GLY A 272 18.34 -5.55 52.06
CA GLY A 272 17.13 -5.76 52.85
C GLY A 272 16.41 -4.46 53.24
N SER A 273 16.78 -3.34 52.62
CA SER A 273 16.29 -2.01 52.98
C SER A 273 14.88 -1.72 52.48
N GLY A 274 14.39 -2.47 51.49
CA GLY A 274 13.09 -2.24 50.83
C GLY A 274 12.99 -0.85 50.19
N PHE A 275 14.14 -0.28 49.81
CA PHE A 275 14.24 1.12 49.38
C PHE A 275 13.54 1.36 48.04
N LEU A 276 13.61 0.41 47.12
CA LEU A 276 12.91 0.46 45.83
C LEU A 276 11.39 0.31 45.99
N SER A 277 10.94 -0.56 46.90
CA SER A 277 9.51 -0.72 47.25
C SER A 277 8.90 0.56 47.84
N ARG A 278 9.70 1.40 48.50
CA ARG A 278 9.26 2.69 49.08
C ARG A 278 9.26 3.84 48.07
N LEU A 279 10.09 3.79 47.03
CA LEU A 279 10.14 4.81 45.97
C LEU A 279 9.04 4.60 44.91
N GLY A 280 8.61 3.36 44.65
CA GLY A 280 7.52 3.05 43.70
C GLY A 280 6.10 3.32 44.20
N PHE A 281 5.92 3.69 45.48
CA PHE A 281 4.63 3.99 46.11
C PHE A 281 4.46 5.46 46.54
N ALA A 282 5.40 6.34 46.19
CA ALA A 282 5.24 7.78 46.36
C ALA A 282 4.64 8.39 45.07
N GLU A 283 3.38 8.06 44.79
CA GLU A 283 2.48 9.01 44.10
C GLU A 283 2.19 10.20 45.03
#